data_AF-A0A0Q9S8T8-F1
#
_entry.id   AF-A0A0Q9S8T8-F1
#
_cell.length_a   1.000
_cell.length_b   1.000
_cell.length_c   1.000
_cell.angle_alpha   90.00
_cell.angle_beta   90.00
_cell.angle_gamma   90.00
#
_symmetry.space_group_name_H-M   'P 1'
#
loop_
_entity.id
_entity.type
_entity.pdbx_description
1 polymer ?
#
loop_
_entity_poly.entity_id
_entity_poly.type
_entity_poly.pdbx_seq_one_letter_code
_entity_poly.pdbx_strand_id
1 'polypeptide(L)'
;MSTIPNVPYRLEFSVEVPGTPEQVWQAIATAKGMSAWFLPTELEERQGGALHFEMGPEMGSEGHVTEWDPPRRIVYEEDWAALMGQDPDALSPLTSEFLVEAQSGGTCVVRVTSSGFGTGADWESEFWDDMGASWMPFFDNLRLYLSHFPGQEATQLEVSAVHPGEAGSVWSALRDALGLGAEGSAVEVRGATGTVERVGERQALVRLTGPVPGMFTAFAHGAGEGTSTAGVRAYLFSADAAAYVQREQPGWQAFLQGLSVPA
;
A
#
# COMPACT_ATOMS: atom_id res chain seq x y z
N MET A 1 30.56 16.80 -11.95
CA MET A 1 30.00 16.32 -10.67
C MET A 1 30.18 14.82 -10.66
N SER A 2 30.52 14.21 -9.52
CA SER A 2 30.72 12.76 -9.46
C SER A 2 29.36 12.10 -9.73
N THR A 3 29.31 11.24 -10.75
CA THR A 3 28.12 10.47 -11.13
C THR A 3 27.99 9.18 -10.32
N ILE A 4 28.73 9.07 -9.21
CA ILE A 4 28.75 7.86 -8.39
C ILE A 4 27.72 8.08 -7.26
N PRO A 5 26.66 7.26 -7.18
CA PRO A 5 25.70 7.35 -6.08
C PRO A 5 26.40 7.01 -4.76
N ASN A 6 26.54 8.00 -3.88
CA ASN A 6 27.28 7.89 -2.62
C ASN A 6 26.56 8.51 -1.41
N VAL A 7 25.40 9.13 -1.62
CA VAL A 7 24.57 9.67 -0.55
C VAL A 7 23.64 8.56 -0.06
N PRO A 8 23.76 8.11 1.20
CA PRO A 8 22.97 7.00 1.71
C PRO A 8 21.57 7.44 2.13
N TYR A 9 20.58 6.62 1.79
CA TYR A 9 19.21 6.74 2.27
C TYR A 9 18.74 5.43 2.89
N ARG A 10 17.95 5.54 3.96
CA ARG A 10 17.47 4.37 4.71
C ARG A 10 16.19 4.69 5.48
N LEU A 11 15.22 3.79 5.38
CA LEU A 11 14.02 3.74 6.19
C LEU A 11 13.99 2.41 6.96
N GLU A 12 13.53 2.47 8.20
CA GLU A 12 13.37 1.29 9.05
C GLU A 12 12.00 1.33 9.74
N PHE A 13 11.26 0.24 9.61
CA PHE A 13 9.96 0.05 10.24
C PHE A 13 9.94 -1.25 11.03
N SER A 14 9.15 -1.26 12.11
CA SER A 14 8.88 -2.45 12.90
C SER A 14 7.40 -2.47 13.25
N VAL A 15 6.72 -3.53 12.86
CA VAL A 15 5.28 -3.72 13.13
C VAL A 15 5.05 -5.06 13.81
N GLU A 16 4.28 -5.06 14.90
CA GLU A 16 3.77 -6.27 15.51
C GLU A 16 2.49 -6.71 14.80
N VAL A 17 2.44 -7.98 14.39
CA VAL A 17 1.32 -8.57 13.67
C VAL A 17 0.89 -9.90 14.31
N PRO A 18 -0.41 -10.25 14.27
CA PRO A 18 -0.86 -11.55 14.73
C PRO A 18 -0.50 -12.65 13.71
N GLY A 19 -0.31 -13.86 14.21
CA GLY A 19 -0.09 -15.05 13.38
C GLY A 19 1.24 -15.74 13.65
N THR A 20 1.32 -16.96 13.13
CA THR A 20 2.55 -17.76 13.11
C THR A 20 3.56 -17.20 12.10
N PRO A 21 4.87 -17.48 12.25
CA PRO A 21 5.88 -17.07 11.27
C PRO A 21 5.53 -17.51 9.85
N GLU A 22 4.93 -18.69 9.69
CA GLU A 22 4.50 -19.22 8.40
C GLU A 22 3.36 -18.38 7.80
N GLN A 23 2.36 -18.00 8.59
CA GLN A 23 1.26 -17.14 8.10
C GLN A 23 1.75 -15.75 7.73
N VAL A 24 2.65 -15.18 8.53
CA VAL A 24 3.24 -13.87 8.27
C VAL A 24 4.12 -13.92 7.03
N TRP A 25 4.97 -14.96 6.90
CA TRP A 25 5.77 -15.20 5.71
C TRP A 25 4.91 -15.27 4.45
N GLN A 26 3.82 -16.04 4.48
CA GLN A 26 2.90 -16.12 3.36
C GLN A 26 2.34 -14.74 2.98
N ALA A 27 2.06 -13.86 3.96
CA ALA A 27 1.56 -12.52 3.69
C ALA A 27 2.61 -11.56 3.10
N ILE A 28 3.88 -11.65 3.52
CA ILE A 28 4.90 -10.64 3.16
C ILE A 28 5.83 -11.07 2.01
N ALA A 29 5.91 -12.36 1.70
CA ALA A 29 6.90 -12.90 0.78
C ALA A 29 6.30 -13.67 -0.41
N THR A 30 4.98 -13.66 -0.60
CA THR A 30 4.33 -14.33 -1.75
C THR A 30 3.57 -13.32 -2.59
N ALA A 31 3.47 -13.57 -3.90
CA ALA A 31 2.68 -12.72 -4.81
C ALA A 31 1.23 -12.56 -4.30
N LYS A 32 0.62 -13.68 -3.91
CA LYS A 32 -0.72 -13.75 -3.35
C LYS A 32 -0.85 -12.95 -2.05
N GLY A 33 0.12 -13.07 -1.15
CA GLY A 33 0.12 -12.41 0.14
C GLY A 33 0.29 -10.90 0.01
N MET A 34 1.31 -10.45 -0.73
CA MET A 34 1.58 -9.02 -0.90
C MET A 34 0.40 -8.33 -1.60
N SER A 35 -0.18 -8.96 -2.62
CA SER A 35 -1.39 -8.47 -3.30
C SER A 35 -2.62 -8.38 -2.39
N ALA A 36 -2.61 -9.02 -1.21
CA ALA A 36 -3.73 -9.00 -0.28
C ALA A 36 -3.76 -7.81 0.68
N TRP A 37 -2.68 -7.04 0.79
CA TRP A 37 -2.61 -5.89 1.71
C TRP A 37 -1.75 -4.73 1.21
N PHE A 38 -0.88 -4.95 0.22
CA PHE A 38 0.03 -3.99 -0.39
C PHE A 38 -0.38 -3.73 -1.86
N LEU A 39 0.55 -3.73 -2.81
CA LEU A 39 0.29 -3.52 -4.23
C LEU A 39 0.01 -4.85 -4.95
N PRO A 40 -0.72 -4.85 -6.09
CA PRO A 40 -0.69 -5.99 -6.99
C PRO A 40 0.77 -6.36 -7.29
N THR A 41 1.10 -7.63 -7.04
CA THR A 41 2.48 -8.13 -7.02
C THR A 41 2.58 -9.39 -7.85
N GLU A 42 3.50 -9.40 -8.81
CA GLU A 42 4.01 -10.63 -9.42
C GLU A 42 5.36 -10.97 -8.77
N LEU A 43 5.54 -12.22 -8.34
CA LEU A 43 6.75 -12.64 -7.64
C LEU A 43 7.06 -14.11 -7.94
N GLU A 44 8.28 -14.36 -8.40
CA GLU A 44 8.85 -15.71 -8.42
C GLU A 44 9.48 -16.02 -7.06
N GLU A 45 8.84 -16.90 -6.29
CA GLU A 45 9.13 -17.20 -4.87
C GLU A 45 10.42 -18.00 -4.64
N ARG A 46 11.57 -17.43 -5.03
CA ARG A 46 12.91 -18.00 -4.91
C ARG A 46 13.98 -16.90 -5.02
N GLN A 47 15.19 -17.21 -4.54
CA GLN A 47 16.34 -16.35 -4.83
C GLN A 47 16.59 -16.24 -6.35
N GLY A 48 16.88 -15.01 -6.80
CA GLY A 48 16.99 -14.65 -8.21
C GLY A 48 15.67 -14.73 -8.99
N GLY A 49 14.53 -14.76 -8.28
CA GLY A 49 13.21 -14.70 -8.89
C GLY A 49 12.85 -13.26 -9.28
N ALA A 50 12.11 -13.10 -10.37
CA ALA A 50 11.59 -11.80 -10.78
C ALA A 50 10.53 -11.27 -9.80
N LEU A 51 10.47 -9.95 -9.66
CA LEU A 51 9.48 -9.22 -8.87
C LEU A 51 8.95 -8.06 -9.71
N HIS A 52 7.64 -7.85 -9.69
CA HIS A 52 7.01 -6.68 -10.26
C HIS A 52 5.91 -6.17 -9.33
N PHE A 53 5.93 -4.87 -8.99
CA PHE A 53 4.81 -4.20 -8.34
C PHE A 53 4.07 -3.31 -9.35
N GLU A 54 2.77 -3.52 -9.47
CA GLU A 54 1.91 -2.64 -10.25
C GLU A 54 1.54 -1.39 -9.40
N MET A 55 1.87 -0.20 -9.90
CA MET A 55 1.61 1.10 -9.24
C MET A 55 0.60 1.96 -10.03
N GLY A 56 0.00 1.41 -11.09
CA GLY A 56 -0.97 2.07 -11.94
C GLY A 56 -0.92 1.52 -13.37
N PRO A 57 -1.81 1.98 -14.29
CA PRO A 57 -1.92 1.42 -15.64
C PRO A 57 -0.64 1.49 -16.49
N GLU A 58 0.24 2.44 -16.21
CA GLU A 58 1.49 2.69 -16.94
C GLU A 58 2.71 2.79 -16.00
N MET A 59 2.53 2.46 -14.72
CA MET A 59 3.56 2.63 -13.69
C MET A 59 3.73 1.33 -12.93
N GLY A 60 4.97 0.88 -12.81
CA GLY A 60 5.32 -0.28 -12.02
C GLY A 60 6.80 -0.26 -11.66
N SER A 61 7.15 -1.08 -10.69
CA SER A 61 8.51 -1.22 -10.19
C SER A 61 9.01 -2.62 -10.50
N GLU A 62 10.04 -2.70 -11.34
CA GLU A 62 10.70 -3.95 -11.70
C GLU A 62 11.80 -4.26 -10.70
N GLY A 63 11.93 -5.54 -10.36
CA GLY A 63 12.90 -5.98 -9.39
C GLY A 63 13.20 -7.47 -9.42
N HIS A 64 14.00 -7.90 -8.46
CA HIS A 64 14.30 -9.31 -8.25
C HIS A 64 14.67 -9.62 -6.80
N VAL A 65 14.43 -10.86 -6.40
CA VAL A 65 14.77 -11.36 -5.07
C VAL A 65 16.27 -11.64 -4.98
N THR A 66 16.96 -11.01 -4.04
CA THR A 66 18.40 -11.21 -3.79
C THR A 66 18.66 -12.24 -2.69
N GLU A 67 17.75 -12.38 -1.73
CA GLU A 67 17.80 -13.39 -0.67
C GLU A 67 16.41 -13.97 -0.37
N TRP A 68 16.34 -15.29 -0.17
CA TRP A 68 15.11 -16.01 0.11
C TRP A 68 15.33 -17.10 1.18
N ASP A 69 14.90 -16.82 2.41
CA ASP A 69 15.07 -17.69 3.59
C ASP A 69 13.74 -17.86 4.34
N PRO A 70 12.80 -18.68 3.82
CA PRO A 70 11.52 -18.93 4.49
C PRO A 70 11.68 -19.62 5.85
N PRO A 71 10.81 -19.32 6.85
CA PRO A 71 9.80 -18.26 6.87
C PRO A 71 10.33 -16.94 7.48
N ARG A 72 11.63 -16.69 7.40
CA ARG A 72 12.33 -15.69 8.23
C ARG A 72 12.65 -14.41 7.49
N ARG A 73 13.16 -14.48 6.26
CA ARG A 73 13.74 -13.30 5.58
C ARG A 73 13.59 -13.34 4.08
N ILE A 74 13.15 -12.24 3.51
CA ILE A 74 13.20 -11.95 2.06
C ILE A 74 13.91 -10.63 1.86
N VAL A 75 14.81 -10.58 0.88
CA VAL A 75 15.44 -9.35 0.41
C VAL A 75 15.24 -9.27 -1.09
N TYR A 76 14.81 -8.12 -1.57
CA TYR A 76 14.63 -7.84 -2.98
C TYR A 76 15.15 -6.45 -3.33
N GLU A 77 15.48 -6.26 -4.60
CA GLU A 77 15.95 -5.00 -5.14
C GLU A 77 15.03 -4.53 -6.27
N GLU A 78 14.75 -3.24 -6.30
CA GLU A 78 13.90 -2.57 -7.29
C GLU A 78 14.69 -1.48 -8.05
N ASP A 79 14.35 -1.28 -9.32
CA ASP A 79 14.91 -0.19 -10.15
C ASP A 79 14.11 1.11 -9.98
N TRP A 80 14.38 1.81 -8.87
CA TRP A 80 13.76 3.12 -8.62
C TRP A 80 14.34 4.25 -9.50
N ALA A 81 15.49 4.04 -10.15
CA ALA A 81 15.98 5.01 -11.15
C ALA A 81 15.05 5.03 -12.36
N ALA A 82 14.69 3.85 -12.88
CA ALA A 82 13.70 3.73 -13.94
C ALA A 82 12.33 4.30 -13.50
N LEU A 83 11.89 3.97 -12.28
CA LEU A 83 10.62 4.47 -11.72
C LEU A 83 10.57 6.00 -11.70
N MET A 84 11.68 6.65 -11.34
CA MET A 84 11.77 8.11 -11.22
C MET A 84 12.26 8.80 -12.52
N GLY A 85 12.37 8.05 -13.63
CA GLY A 85 12.82 8.56 -14.92
C GLY A 85 14.25 9.12 -14.91
N GLN A 86 15.10 8.57 -14.05
CA GLN A 86 16.50 8.98 -13.89
C GLN A 86 17.43 8.11 -14.74
N ASP A 87 18.69 8.56 -14.86
CA ASP A 87 19.76 7.75 -15.44
C ASP A 87 20.01 6.52 -14.53
N PRO A 88 20.12 5.30 -15.09
CA PRO A 88 20.40 4.09 -14.30
C PRO A 88 21.66 4.17 -13.43
N ASP A 89 22.65 4.98 -13.82
CA ASP A 89 23.88 5.16 -13.05
C ASP A 89 23.74 6.23 -11.95
N ALA A 90 22.63 6.98 -11.90
CA ALA A 90 22.43 8.03 -10.91
C ALA A 90 22.06 7.49 -9.53
N LEU A 91 21.45 6.30 -9.45
CA LEU A 91 20.98 5.72 -8.19
C LEU A 91 21.45 4.27 -8.10
N SER A 92 21.73 3.77 -6.89
CA SER A 92 21.83 2.33 -6.68
C SER A 92 20.45 1.68 -6.79
N PRO A 93 20.33 0.34 -6.87
CA PRO A 93 19.06 -0.32 -6.62
C PRO A 93 18.46 0.07 -5.26
N LEU A 94 17.13 0.09 -5.18
CA LEU A 94 16.39 0.22 -3.93
C LEU A 94 16.27 -1.16 -3.31
N THR A 95 17.05 -1.44 -2.27
CA THR A 95 17.00 -2.72 -1.55
C THR A 95 15.95 -2.66 -0.45
N SER A 96 14.99 -3.57 -0.49
CA SER A 96 13.99 -3.77 0.57
C SER A 96 14.17 -5.15 1.22
N GLU A 97 14.24 -5.17 2.55
CA GLU A 97 14.37 -6.36 3.39
C GLU A 97 13.16 -6.47 4.31
N PHE A 98 12.57 -7.67 4.37
CA PHE A 98 11.57 -8.03 5.36
C PHE A 98 12.10 -9.18 6.22
N LEU A 99 12.09 -8.98 7.53
CA LEU A 99 12.48 -9.97 8.54
C LEU A 99 11.30 -10.29 9.45
N VAL A 100 11.00 -11.58 9.63
CA VAL A 100 9.95 -12.08 10.52
C VAL A 100 10.58 -12.67 11.78
N GLU A 101 10.23 -12.10 12.93
CA GLU A 101 10.68 -12.58 14.24
C GLU A 101 9.47 -13.05 15.07
N ALA A 102 9.41 -14.35 15.35
CA ALA A 102 8.36 -14.92 16.20
C ALA A 102 8.42 -14.33 17.62
N GLN A 103 7.25 -14.03 18.19
CA GLN A 103 7.10 -13.60 19.57
C GLN A 103 6.27 -14.60 20.38
N SER A 104 6.36 -14.52 21.70
CA SER A 104 5.46 -15.28 22.57
C SER A 104 4.02 -14.79 22.42
N GLY A 105 3.05 -15.71 22.43
CA GLY A 105 1.63 -15.35 22.38
C GLY A 105 0.98 -15.42 20.99
N GLY A 106 1.68 -15.95 20.00
CA GLY A 106 1.13 -16.14 18.65
C GLY A 106 1.16 -14.87 17.80
N THR A 107 2.10 -13.97 18.07
CA THR A 107 2.39 -12.78 17.27
C THR A 107 3.79 -12.88 16.69
N CYS A 108 4.08 -12.06 15.67
CA CYS A 108 5.41 -11.84 15.12
C CYS A 108 5.70 -10.35 15.03
N VAL A 109 6.98 -10.00 15.04
CA VAL A 109 7.45 -8.68 14.61
C VAL A 109 7.93 -8.80 13.17
N VAL A 110 7.41 -7.96 12.29
CA VAL A 110 7.93 -7.78 10.93
C VAL A 110 8.78 -6.52 10.94
N ARG A 111 10.06 -6.65 10.64
CA ARG A 111 10.96 -5.52 10.40
C ARG A 111 11.10 -5.30 8.91
N VAL A 112 10.95 -4.07 8.48
CA VAL A 112 11.13 -3.68 7.08
C VAL A 112 12.22 -2.63 7.00
N THR A 113 13.21 -2.88 6.16
CA THR A 113 14.25 -1.90 5.86
C THR A 113 14.22 -1.63 4.36
N SER A 114 14.14 -0.37 3.97
CA SER A 114 14.39 0.05 2.59
C SER A 114 15.61 0.95 2.55
N SER A 115 16.55 0.71 1.64
CA SER A 115 17.78 1.50 1.53
C SER A 115 18.29 1.59 0.11
N GLY A 116 19.01 2.66 -0.18
CA GLY A 116 19.67 2.88 -1.46
C GLY A 116 20.66 4.04 -1.35
N PHE A 117 21.37 4.29 -2.45
CA PHE A 117 22.27 5.42 -2.59
C PHE A 117 21.82 6.28 -3.77
N GLY A 118 21.89 7.59 -3.60
CA GLY A 118 21.68 8.56 -4.66
C GLY A 118 22.86 9.51 -4.81
N THR A 119 22.64 10.58 -5.57
CA THR A 119 23.65 11.63 -5.81
C THR A 119 23.54 12.82 -4.86
N GLY A 120 22.49 12.86 -4.04
CA GLY A 120 22.15 13.98 -3.18
C GLY A 120 21.37 15.09 -3.88
N ALA A 121 20.61 14.76 -4.93
CA ALA A 121 19.70 15.72 -5.53
C ALA A 121 18.53 16.03 -4.58
N ASP A 122 18.00 17.27 -4.63
CA ASP A 122 17.00 17.74 -3.67
C ASP A 122 15.74 16.85 -3.63
N TRP A 123 15.30 16.37 -4.80
CA TRP A 123 14.13 15.50 -4.93
C TRP A 123 14.31 14.13 -4.25
N GLU A 124 15.55 13.64 -4.11
CA GLU A 124 15.83 12.33 -3.53
C GLU A 124 15.36 12.32 -2.06
N SER A 125 15.66 13.37 -1.29
CA SER A 125 15.21 13.46 0.11
C SER A 125 13.68 13.48 0.23
N GLU A 126 13.01 14.24 -0.62
CA GLU A 126 11.55 14.33 -0.64
C GLU A 126 10.92 12.98 -0.97
N PHE A 127 11.47 12.26 -1.96
CA PHE A 127 11.04 10.91 -2.30
C PHE A 127 11.13 9.95 -1.10
N TRP A 128 12.24 9.97 -0.36
CA TRP A 128 12.43 9.10 0.80
C TRP A 128 11.51 9.44 1.98
N ASP A 129 11.26 10.72 2.22
CA ASP A 129 10.31 11.18 3.23
C ASP A 129 8.87 10.75 2.87
N ASP A 130 8.48 10.93 1.60
CA ASP A 130 7.16 10.53 1.09
C ASP A 130 6.96 9.01 1.10
N MET A 131 7.99 8.25 0.70
CA MET A 131 8.00 6.79 0.78
C MET A 131 7.78 6.34 2.22
N GLY A 132 8.47 6.96 3.18
CA GLY A 132 8.35 6.62 4.59
C GLY A 132 6.95 6.89 5.16
N ALA A 133 6.35 8.02 4.80
CA ALA A 133 4.96 8.33 5.15
C ALA A 133 3.96 7.35 4.52
N SER A 134 4.24 6.89 3.31
CA SER A 134 3.36 6.02 2.52
C SER A 134 3.39 4.55 2.96
N TRP A 135 4.45 4.09 3.63
CA TRP A 135 4.55 2.72 4.15
C TRP A 135 3.60 2.42 5.31
N MET A 136 3.47 3.37 6.24
CA MET A 136 2.75 3.15 7.51
C MET A 136 1.31 2.62 7.34
N PRO A 137 0.48 3.17 6.43
CA PRO A 137 -0.88 2.69 6.22
C PRO A 137 -0.97 1.27 5.68
N PHE A 138 0.02 0.83 4.89
CA PHE A 138 0.06 -0.55 4.42
C PHE A 138 0.36 -1.53 5.56
N PHE A 139 1.11 -1.13 6.59
CA PHE A 139 1.25 -1.97 7.79
C PHE A 139 -0.05 -2.09 8.59
N ASP A 140 -0.91 -1.06 8.58
CA ASP A 140 -2.27 -1.18 9.12
C ASP A 140 -3.10 -2.20 8.31
N ASN A 141 -2.97 -2.21 6.97
CA ASN A 141 -3.58 -3.24 6.13
C ASN A 141 -3.04 -4.65 6.44
N LEU A 142 -1.72 -4.80 6.59
CA LEU A 142 -1.10 -6.10 6.91
C LEU A 142 -1.64 -6.65 8.24
N ARG A 143 -1.70 -5.80 9.27
CA ARG A 143 -2.25 -6.18 10.58
C ARG A 143 -3.71 -6.62 10.46
N LEU A 144 -4.51 -5.87 9.71
CA LEU A 144 -5.94 -6.16 9.52
C LEU A 144 -6.15 -7.43 8.70
N TYR A 145 -5.37 -7.64 7.65
CA TYR A 145 -5.35 -8.85 6.82
C TYR A 145 -5.03 -10.09 7.66
N LEU A 146 -3.93 -10.06 8.42
CA LEU A 146 -3.54 -11.20 9.25
C LEU A 146 -4.54 -11.47 10.39
N SER A 147 -5.25 -10.44 10.86
CA SER A 147 -6.28 -10.58 11.91
C SER A 147 -7.56 -11.25 11.41
N HIS A 148 -7.96 -11.00 10.15
CA HIS A 148 -9.31 -11.35 9.68
C HIS A 148 -9.35 -12.20 8.42
N PHE A 149 -8.33 -12.14 7.58
CA PHE A 149 -8.29 -12.76 6.25
C PHE A 149 -7.04 -13.61 5.97
N PRO A 150 -6.35 -14.21 6.96
CA PRO A 150 -5.07 -14.88 6.71
C PRO A 150 -5.20 -16.02 5.70
N GLY A 151 -4.34 -16.02 4.68
CA GLY A 151 -4.29 -17.04 3.63
C GLY A 151 -5.35 -16.89 2.54
N GLN A 152 -6.24 -15.89 2.65
CA GLN A 152 -7.21 -15.57 1.60
C GLN A 152 -6.55 -14.73 0.50
N GLU A 153 -7.07 -14.86 -0.72
CA GLU A 153 -6.66 -14.07 -1.88
C GLU A 153 -7.56 -12.84 -2.00
N ALA A 154 -6.97 -11.68 -2.29
CA ALA A 154 -7.73 -10.46 -2.49
C ALA A 154 -8.11 -10.30 -3.97
N THR A 155 -9.36 -9.91 -4.22
CA THR A 155 -9.70 -9.17 -5.43
C THR A 155 -9.61 -7.68 -5.12
N GLN A 156 -8.81 -6.95 -5.89
CA GLN A 156 -8.62 -5.52 -5.67
C GLN A 156 -9.63 -4.67 -6.46
N LEU A 157 -9.98 -3.52 -5.89
CA LEU A 157 -10.67 -2.42 -6.55
C LEU A 157 -9.91 -1.15 -6.23
N GLU A 158 -9.50 -0.42 -7.25
CA GLU A 158 -8.89 0.90 -7.07
C GLU A 158 -9.46 1.85 -8.11
N VAL A 159 -9.94 3.00 -7.65
CA VAL A 159 -10.37 4.10 -8.51
C VAL A 159 -10.01 5.42 -7.85
N SER A 160 -9.76 6.42 -8.69
CA SER A 160 -9.40 7.76 -8.25
C SER A 160 -9.98 8.82 -9.18
N ALA A 161 -10.04 10.05 -8.68
CA ALA A 161 -10.36 11.24 -9.45
C ALA A 161 -9.53 12.43 -8.98
N VAL A 162 -9.15 13.30 -9.91
CA VAL A 162 -8.41 14.53 -9.61
C VAL A 162 -9.41 15.66 -9.38
N HIS A 163 -9.18 16.42 -8.31
CA HIS A 163 -9.97 17.59 -7.93
C HIS A 163 -9.06 18.82 -7.77
N PRO A 164 -9.57 20.02 -8.08
CA PRO A 164 -8.90 21.24 -7.68
C PRO A 164 -8.91 21.36 -6.14
N GLY A 165 -7.84 21.95 -5.60
CA GLY A 165 -7.70 22.24 -4.18
C GLY A 165 -6.65 21.40 -3.46
N GLU A 166 -6.40 21.81 -2.22
CA GLU A 166 -5.41 21.19 -1.35
C GLU A 166 -5.89 19.82 -0.83
N ALA A 167 -4.94 18.92 -0.60
CA ALA A 167 -5.23 17.53 -0.23
C ALA A 167 -6.06 17.41 1.07
N GLY A 168 -5.89 18.36 2.00
CA GLY A 168 -6.69 18.41 3.23
C GLY A 168 -8.17 18.73 2.96
N SER A 169 -8.46 19.66 2.05
CA SER A 169 -9.85 20.00 1.67
C SER A 169 -10.51 18.85 0.91
N VAL A 170 -9.78 18.21 -0.01
CA VAL A 170 -10.25 17.03 -0.73
C VAL A 170 -10.52 15.87 0.24
N TRP A 171 -9.60 15.62 1.18
CA TRP A 171 -9.78 14.61 2.21
C TRP A 171 -11.02 14.88 3.08
N SER A 172 -11.20 16.12 3.56
CA SER A 172 -12.36 16.48 4.37
C SER A 172 -13.67 16.22 3.61
N ALA A 173 -13.75 16.65 2.35
CA ALA A 173 -14.92 16.42 1.51
C ALA A 173 -15.20 14.92 1.31
N LEU A 174 -14.16 14.13 1.00
CA LEU A 174 -14.27 12.68 0.82
C LEU A 174 -14.72 11.97 2.10
N ARG A 175 -14.11 12.32 3.23
CA ARG A 175 -14.43 11.76 4.54
C ARG A 175 -15.89 12.01 4.91
N ASP A 176 -16.36 13.25 4.72
CA ASP A 176 -17.73 13.65 5.02
C ASP A 176 -18.73 12.96 4.08
N ALA A 177 -18.44 12.90 2.79
CA ALA A 177 -19.29 12.24 1.80
C ALA A 177 -19.44 10.73 2.04
N LEU A 178 -18.41 10.09 2.62
CA LEU A 178 -18.42 8.68 3.00
C LEU A 178 -18.94 8.42 4.42
N GLY A 179 -19.25 9.47 5.20
CA GLY A 179 -19.69 9.32 6.58
C GLY A 179 -18.65 8.66 7.49
N LEU A 180 -17.36 8.86 7.22
CA LEU A 180 -16.27 8.23 7.95
C LEU A 180 -16.07 8.86 9.33
N GLY A 181 -16.54 8.15 10.36
CA GLY A 181 -16.53 8.56 11.76
C GLY A 181 -15.17 8.39 12.45
N ALA A 182 -15.22 8.08 13.75
CA ALA A 182 -14.04 7.78 14.57
C ALA A 182 -13.69 6.27 14.48
N GLU A 183 -12.48 5.90 14.91
CA GLU A 183 -12.10 4.49 15.04
C GLU A 183 -13.09 3.71 15.92
N GLY A 184 -13.43 2.49 15.50
CA GLY A 184 -14.44 1.64 16.12
C GLY A 184 -15.89 1.96 15.73
N SER A 185 -16.15 3.05 15.01
CA SER A 185 -17.52 3.37 14.56
C SER A 185 -17.98 2.47 13.41
N ALA A 186 -19.28 2.14 13.41
CA ALA A 186 -19.91 1.49 12.28
C ALA A 186 -20.08 2.49 11.13
N VAL A 187 -19.91 2.01 9.90
CA VAL A 187 -20.04 2.82 8.68
C VAL A 187 -20.78 2.03 7.60
N GLU A 188 -21.55 2.75 6.77
CA GLU A 188 -22.13 2.25 5.54
C GLU A 188 -21.61 3.09 4.36
N VAL A 189 -20.76 2.50 3.53
CA VAL A 189 -20.16 3.14 2.35
C VAL A 189 -20.74 2.54 1.08
N ARG A 190 -21.58 3.31 0.39
CA ARG A 190 -22.24 2.90 -0.87
C ARG A 190 -22.90 1.50 -0.79
N GLY A 191 -23.59 1.21 0.30
CA GLY A 191 -24.29 -0.06 0.53
C GLY A 191 -23.41 -1.19 1.08
N ALA A 192 -22.11 -0.96 1.27
CA ALA A 192 -21.23 -1.85 2.03
C ALA A 192 -21.18 -1.43 3.50
N THR A 193 -21.29 -2.40 4.40
CA THR A 193 -21.24 -2.19 5.84
C THR A 193 -19.87 -2.54 6.38
N GLY A 194 -19.41 -1.82 7.40
CA GLY A 194 -18.12 -2.08 8.02
C GLY A 194 -17.88 -1.33 9.32
N THR A 195 -16.64 -1.39 9.78
CA THR A 195 -16.14 -0.69 10.95
C THR A 195 -14.91 0.13 10.57
N VAL A 196 -14.84 1.39 10.99
CA VAL A 196 -13.64 2.21 10.84
C VAL A 196 -12.55 1.64 11.74
N GLU A 197 -11.47 1.14 11.16
CA GLU A 197 -10.35 0.52 11.89
C GLU A 197 -9.25 1.54 12.19
N ARG A 198 -9.04 2.53 11.30
CA ARG A 198 -8.02 3.56 11.44
C ARG A 198 -8.43 4.86 10.80
N VAL A 199 -8.10 5.99 11.42
CA VAL A 199 -8.19 7.32 10.78
C VAL A 199 -6.82 7.99 10.81
N GLY A 200 -6.22 8.13 9.63
CA GLY A 200 -4.99 8.89 9.43
C GLY A 200 -5.27 10.35 9.05
N GLU A 201 -4.20 11.09 8.74
CA GLU A 201 -4.29 12.51 8.39
C GLU A 201 -5.12 12.76 7.13
N ARG A 202 -4.86 11.96 6.08
CA ARG A 202 -5.51 12.07 4.76
C ARG A 202 -6.06 10.75 4.24
N GLN A 203 -6.36 9.83 5.14
CA GLN A 203 -6.92 8.53 4.79
C GLN A 203 -7.66 7.87 5.96
N ALA A 204 -8.50 6.88 5.66
CA ALA A 204 -9.11 6.03 6.67
C ALA A 204 -9.26 4.61 6.16
N LEU A 205 -8.98 3.65 7.04
CA LEU A 205 -9.12 2.21 6.81
C LEU A 205 -10.41 1.72 7.45
N VAL A 206 -11.18 0.95 6.70
CA VAL A 206 -12.46 0.34 7.09
C VAL A 206 -12.37 -1.16 6.85
N ARG A 207 -12.71 -1.96 7.85
CA ARG A 207 -12.99 -3.38 7.65
C ARG A 207 -14.44 -3.56 7.22
N LEU A 208 -14.64 -4.02 5.99
CA LEU A 208 -15.94 -4.33 5.44
C LEU A 208 -16.43 -5.69 5.96
N THR A 209 -17.68 -5.75 6.38
CA THR A 209 -18.36 -6.97 6.86
C THR A 209 -19.34 -7.55 5.83
N GLY A 210 -19.86 -6.72 4.93
CA GLY A 210 -20.76 -7.18 3.86
C GLY A 210 -21.10 -6.06 2.87
N PRO A 211 -21.64 -6.38 1.68
CA PRO A 211 -22.05 -7.72 1.24
C PRO A 211 -20.86 -8.63 0.86
N VAL A 212 -19.70 -8.05 0.61
CA VAL A 212 -18.43 -8.77 0.44
C VAL A 212 -17.47 -8.31 1.53
N PRO A 213 -16.92 -9.21 2.37
CA PRO A 213 -15.96 -8.83 3.40
C PRO A 213 -14.64 -8.38 2.77
N GLY A 214 -13.96 -7.45 3.43
CA GLY A 214 -12.79 -6.82 2.84
C GLY A 214 -12.14 -5.76 3.71
N MET A 215 -11.11 -5.14 3.16
CA MET A 215 -10.50 -3.92 3.67
C MET A 215 -10.74 -2.82 2.65
N PHE A 216 -11.16 -1.65 3.09
CA PHE A 216 -11.44 -0.49 2.26
C PHE A 216 -10.68 0.71 2.80
N THR A 217 -9.93 1.39 1.95
CA THR A 217 -9.22 2.61 2.27
C THR A 217 -9.76 3.73 1.40
N ALA A 218 -10.18 4.83 2.02
CA ALA A 218 -10.37 6.10 1.33
C ALA A 218 -9.14 6.97 1.62
N PHE A 219 -8.64 7.68 0.61
CA PHE A 219 -7.43 8.49 0.75
C PHE A 219 -7.48 9.74 -0.14
N ALA A 220 -6.67 10.74 0.21
CA ALA A 220 -6.35 11.85 -0.66
C ALA A 220 -4.87 12.22 -0.60
N HIS A 221 -4.27 12.56 -1.73
CA HIS A 221 -2.90 13.04 -1.81
C HIS A 221 -2.78 14.20 -2.80
N GLY A 222 -1.74 15.02 -2.63
CA GLY A 222 -1.46 16.11 -3.58
C GLY A 222 -1.05 15.52 -4.93
N ALA A 223 -1.48 16.15 -6.02
CA ALA A 223 -1.10 15.81 -7.39
C ALA A 223 -0.25 16.92 -8.06
N GLY A 224 0.11 17.96 -7.29
CA GLY A 224 0.82 19.14 -7.79
C GLY A 224 -0.12 20.19 -8.41
N GLU A 225 0.43 21.37 -8.69
CA GLU A 225 -0.26 22.46 -9.41
C GLU A 225 -1.62 22.87 -8.81
N GLY A 226 -1.78 22.78 -7.49
CA GLY A 226 -3.03 23.11 -6.79
C GLY A 226 -4.15 22.09 -7.02
N THR A 227 -3.81 20.87 -7.41
CA THR A 227 -4.73 19.74 -7.56
C THR A 227 -4.39 18.61 -6.60
N SER A 228 -5.39 17.82 -6.25
CA SER A 228 -5.24 16.66 -5.39
C SER A 228 -6.08 15.50 -5.91
N THR A 229 -5.60 14.29 -5.69
CA THR A 229 -6.31 13.06 -6.02
C THR A 229 -7.15 12.62 -4.82
N ALA A 230 -8.43 12.33 -5.05
CA ALA A 230 -9.28 11.55 -4.15
C ALA A 230 -9.33 10.11 -4.67
N GLY A 231 -9.11 9.14 -3.79
CA GLY A 231 -9.07 7.74 -4.18
C GLY A 231 -9.73 6.81 -3.18
N VAL A 232 -10.16 5.66 -3.68
CA VAL A 232 -10.52 4.51 -2.85
C VAL A 232 -9.81 3.27 -3.34
N ARG A 233 -9.34 2.46 -2.39
CA ARG A 233 -8.77 1.13 -2.63
C ARG A 233 -9.50 0.11 -1.77
N ALA A 234 -9.79 -1.06 -2.31
CA ALA A 234 -10.34 -2.16 -1.55
C ALA A 234 -9.63 -3.48 -1.87
N TYR A 235 -9.48 -4.32 -0.85
CA TYR A 235 -9.07 -5.73 -0.92
C TYR A 235 -10.26 -6.56 -0.45
N LEU A 236 -10.87 -7.30 -1.37
CA LEU A 236 -12.10 -8.05 -1.11
C LEU A 236 -11.81 -9.56 -1.04
N PHE A 237 -12.32 -10.23 -0.01
CA PHE A 237 -12.00 -11.62 0.31
C PHE A 237 -13.24 -12.50 0.21
N SER A 238 -13.62 -12.85 -1.02
CA SER A 238 -14.75 -13.74 -1.29
C SER A 238 -14.67 -14.29 -2.72
N ALA A 239 -15.28 -15.45 -2.95
CA ALA A 239 -15.51 -15.97 -4.30
C ALA A 239 -16.39 -15.01 -5.15
N ASP A 240 -17.24 -14.21 -4.52
CA ASP A 240 -18.11 -13.24 -5.20
C ASP A 240 -17.41 -11.90 -5.48
N ALA A 241 -16.16 -11.71 -5.04
CA ALA A 241 -15.49 -10.43 -5.07
C ALA A 241 -15.28 -9.89 -6.50
N ALA A 242 -14.88 -10.74 -7.45
CA ALA A 242 -14.71 -10.33 -8.86
C ALA A 242 -16.00 -9.76 -9.47
N ALA A 243 -17.13 -10.46 -9.29
CA ALA A 243 -18.43 -9.99 -9.77
C ALA A 243 -18.90 -8.72 -9.04
N TYR A 244 -18.57 -8.60 -7.74
CA TYR A 244 -18.83 -7.39 -6.96
C TYR A 244 -18.04 -6.19 -7.50
N VAL A 245 -16.72 -6.32 -7.71
CA VAL A 245 -15.86 -5.25 -8.26
C VAL A 245 -16.37 -4.80 -9.63
N GLN A 246 -16.63 -5.75 -10.54
CA GLN A 246 -17.11 -5.43 -11.88
C GLN A 246 -18.38 -4.59 -11.87
N ARG A 247 -19.28 -4.84 -10.91
CA ARG A 247 -20.54 -4.10 -10.76
C ARG A 247 -20.36 -2.75 -10.08
N GLU A 248 -19.57 -2.68 -9.02
CA GLU A 248 -19.48 -1.48 -8.16
C GLU A 248 -18.45 -0.45 -8.62
N GLN A 249 -17.39 -0.87 -9.32
CA GLN A 249 -16.29 0.00 -9.74
C GLN A 249 -16.75 1.22 -10.56
N PRO A 250 -17.63 1.11 -11.58
CA PRO A 250 -18.11 2.28 -12.32
C PRO A 250 -18.85 3.28 -11.42
N GLY A 251 -19.58 2.79 -10.44
CA GLY A 251 -20.27 3.64 -9.47
C GLY A 251 -19.31 4.37 -8.53
N TRP A 252 -18.19 3.72 -8.16
CA TRP A 252 -17.17 4.35 -7.32
C TRP A 252 -16.42 5.43 -8.10
N GLN A 253 -16.10 5.15 -9.37
CA GLN A 253 -15.51 6.14 -10.27
C GLN A 253 -16.42 7.37 -10.43
N ALA A 254 -17.72 7.16 -10.68
CA ALA A 254 -18.68 8.25 -10.81
C ALA A 254 -18.87 9.04 -9.50
N PHE A 255 -18.87 8.35 -8.35
CA PHE A 255 -18.93 8.99 -7.03
C PHE A 255 -17.74 9.93 -6.81
N LEU A 256 -16.51 9.45 -7.06
CA LEU A 256 -15.31 10.26 -6.90
C LEU A 256 -15.31 11.45 -7.87
N GLN A 257 -15.62 11.23 -9.15
CA GLN A 257 -15.72 12.33 -10.13
C GLN A 257 -16.76 13.39 -9.75
N GLY A 258 -17.84 12.99 -9.07
CA GLY A 258 -18.89 13.88 -8.56
C GLY A 258 -18.60 14.52 -7.20
N LEU A 259 -17.44 14.25 -6.58
CA LEU A 259 -17.10 14.77 -5.26
C LEU A 259 -17.03 16.31 -5.30
N SER A 260 -17.84 16.93 -4.46
CA SER A 260 -17.87 18.39 -4.31
C SER A 260 -16.86 18.82 -3.26
N VAL A 261 -15.75 19.40 -3.71
CA VAL A 261 -14.70 19.92 -2.83
C VAL A 261 -14.96 21.41 -2.59
N PRO A 262 -15.14 21.84 -1.33
CA PRO A 262 -15.24 23.25 -0.99
C PRO A 262 -13.97 23.99 -1.41
N ALA A 263 -14.14 25.21 -1.95
CA ALA A 263 -13.05 26.11 -2.28
C ALA A 263 -12.34 26.64 -1.03
#